data_AF-A0A971HH58-F1
#
_entry.id   AF-A0A971HH58-F1
#
_cell.length_a   1.000
_cell.length_b   1.000
_cell.length_c   1.000
_cell.angle_alpha   90.00
_cell.angle_beta   90.00
_cell.angle_gamma   90.00
#
_symmetry.space_group_name_H-M   'P 1'
#
loop_
_entity.id
_entity.type
_entity.pdbx_description
1 polymer ?
#
loop_
_entity_poly.entity_id
_entity_poly.type
_entity_poly.pdbx_seq_one_letter_code
_entity_poly.pdbx_strand_id
1 'polypeptide(L)' 'MLETGSYNGVNFAKEVCFTGENETKVFIYNVDGLLIDCGPQSRAEQFIPWIKEQEIKQVALTHNHEDHSGNAKWIRDEL' A
#
# COMPACT_ATOMS: atom_id res chain seq x y z
N MET A 1 -11.15 -6.73 3.10
CA MET A 1 -10.48 -6.75 4.42
C MET A 1 -9.00 -6.85 4.12
N LEU A 2 -8.23 -5.91 4.64
CA LEU A 2 -6.79 -5.88 4.44
C LEU A 2 -6.16 -7.14 5.05
N GLU A 3 -5.42 -7.90 4.25
CA GLU A 3 -4.58 -8.99 4.72
C GLU A 3 -3.17 -8.46 4.90
N THR A 4 -2.59 -8.67 6.07
CA THR A 4 -1.23 -8.21 6.37
C THR A 4 -0.36 -9.39 6.82
N GLY A 5 0.94 -9.25 6.67
CA GLY A 5 1.88 -10.28 7.09
C GLY A 5 3.33 -9.81 7.00
N SER A 6 4.24 -10.71 7.39
CA SER A 6 5.67 -10.49 7.31
C SER A 6 6.38 -11.77 6.88
N TYR A 7 7.41 -11.64 6.05
CA TYR A 7 8.26 -12.74 5.63
C TYR A 7 9.70 -12.25 5.46
N ASN A 8 10.65 -12.85 6.19
CA ASN A 8 12.09 -12.50 6.13
C ASN A 8 12.37 -10.98 6.23
N GLY A 9 11.65 -10.28 7.12
CA GLY A 9 11.81 -8.84 7.32
C GLY A 9 11.10 -7.95 6.28
N VAL A 10 10.34 -8.54 5.36
CA VAL A 10 9.45 -7.82 4.43
C VAL A 10 8.04 -7.84 5.00
N ASN A 11 7.51 -6.68 5.34
CA ASN A 11 6.11 -6.54 5.71
C ASN A 11 5.28 -6.30 4.44
N PHE A 12 4.07 -6.86 4.38
CA PHE A 12 3.17 -6.62 3.27
C PHE A 12 1.74 -6.36 3.75
N ALA A 13 1.01 -5.63 2.94
CA ALA A 13 -0.44 -5.51 3.02
C ALA A 13 -1.05 -5.77 1.64
N LYS A 14 -2.11 -6.57 1.61
CA LYS A 14 -2.82 -7.01 0.41
C LYS A 14 -4.29 -6.72 0.54
N GLU A 15 -4.89 -6.17 -0.52
CA GLU A 15 -6.33 -6.11 -0.67
C GLU A 15 -6.76 -6.61 -2.04
N VAL A 16 -7.92 -7.26 -2.07
CA VAL A 16 -8.63 -7.63 -3.30
C VAL A 16 -9.55 -6.48 -3.68
N CYS A 17 -9.30 -5.89 -4.84
CA CYS A 17 -10.10 -4.83 -5.43
C CYS A 17 -10.88 -5.36 -6.64
N PHE A 18 -11.97 -4.68 -6.99
CA PHE A 18 -12.83 -5.08 -8.09
C PHE A 18 -13.03 -3.92 -9.07
N THR A 19 -12.86 -4.19 -10.36
CA THR A 19 -13.22 -3.28 -11.44
C THR A 19 -14.26 -3.95 -12.32
N GLY A 20 -15.53 -3.68 -12.01
CA GLY A 20 -16.64 -4.49 -12.54
C GLY A 20 -16.60 -5.90 -11.94
N GLU A 21 -16.63 -6.91 -12.79
CA GLU A 21 -16.51 -8.33 -12.40
C GLU A 21 -15.05 -8.80 -12.26
N ASN A 22 -14.08 -7.97 -12.67
CA ASN A 22 -12.68 -8.33 -12.64
C ASN A 22 -12.08 -8.12 -11.25
N GLU A 23 -11.45 -9.16 -10.72
CA GLU A 23 -10.69 -9.14 -9.48
C GLU A 23 -9.23 -8.72 -9.75
N THR A 24 -8.74 -7.73 -9.00
CA THR A 24 -7.34 -7.32 -9.00
C THR A 24 -6.81 -7.38 -7.57
N LYS A 25 -5.68 -8.05 -7.38
CA LYS A 25 -4.98 -8.09 -6.09
C LYS A 25 -3.94 -6.99 -6.07
N VAL A 26 -4.06 -6.09 -5.10
CA VAL A 26 -3.08 -5.02 -4.87
C VAL A 26 -2.24 -5.40 -3.66
N PHE A 27 -0.93 -5.27 -3.79
CA PHE A 27 0.03 -5.45 -2.72
C PHE A 27 0.83 -4.16 -2.53
N ILE A 28 1.09 -3.82 -1.28
CA ILE A 28 2.14 -2.88 -0.90
C ILE A 28 3.11 -3.58 0.04
N TYR A 29 4.37 -3.15 -0.01
CA TYR A 29 5.44 -3.77 0.77
C TYR A 29 6.22 -2.72 1.53
N ASN A 30 6.69 -3.06 2.72
CA ASN A 30 7.72 -2.29 3.41
C ASN A 30 8.94 -3.18 3.64
N VAL A 31 10.10 -2.72 3.19
CA VAL A 31 11.40 -3.37 3.37
C VAL A 31 12.35 -2.37 4.03
N ASP A 32 12.58 -2.53 5.34
CA ASP A 32 13.53 -1.70 6.10
C ASP A 32 13.33 -0.17 5.94
N GLY A 33 12.06 0.26 5.85
CA GLY A 33 11.70 1.66 5.68
C GLY A 33 11.49 2.11 4.24
N LEU A 34 11.71 1.25 3.24
CA LEU A 34 11.30 1.49 1.87
C LEU A 34 9.88 0.96 1.65
N LEU A 35 8.91 1.87 1.55
CA LEU A 35 7.56 1.53 1.13
C LEU A 35 7.52 1.42 -0.41
N ILE A 36 7.12 0.26 -0.91
CA ILE A 36 6.91 -0.02 -2.34
C ILE A 36 5.41 0.00 -2.61
N ASP A 37 4.98 0.94 -3.46
CA ASP A 37 3.60 1.30 -3.75
C ASP A 37 2.80 1.80 -2.53
N CYS A 38 1.67 2.45 -2.81
CA CYS A 38 0.83 3.17 -1.84
C CYS A 38 -0.61 2.63 -1.78
N GLY A 39 -0.98 1.70 -2.66
CA GLY A 39 -2.33 1.16 -2.76
C GLY A 39 -3.37 2.17 -3.30
N PRO A 40 -4.60 1.71 -3.59
CA PRO A 40 -5.68 2.56 -4.10
C PRO A 40 -6.20 3.51 -3.04
N GLN A 41 -6.56 4.73 -3.46
CA GLN A 41 -7.21 5.72 -2.62
C GLN A 41 -8.62 5.26 -2.22
N SER A 42 -9.30 4.52 -3.10
CA SER A 42 -10.60 3.91 -2.79
C SER A 42 -10.58 2.94 -1.60
N ARG A 43 -9.38 2.50 -1.17
CA ARG A 43 -9.15 1.66 0.01
C ARG A 43 -8.31 2.34 1.09
N ALA A 44 -8.27 3.68 1.10
CA ALA A 44 -7.49 4.44 2.08
C ALA A 44 -7.82 4.06 3.53
N GLU A 45 -9.10 3.86 3.85
CA GLU A 45 -9.55 3.45 5.20
C GLU A 45 -8.98 2.10 5.64
N GLN A 46 -8.62 1.23 4.69
CA GLN A 46 -7.99 -0.05 4.98
C GLN A 46 -6.46 0.08 5.07
N PHE A 47 -5.82 0.74 4.09
CA PHE A 47 -4.37 0.82 4.00
C PHE A 47 -3.73 1.81 4.98
N ILE A 48 -4.31 3.00 5.20
CA ILE A 48 -3.72 4.06 6.02
C ILE A 48 -3.40 3.60 7.46
N PRO A 49 -4.30 2.90 8.18
CA PRO A 49 -3.98 2.39 9.51
C PRO A 49 -2.70 1.53 9.53
N TRP A 50 -2.56 0.59 8.59
CA TRP A 50 -1.36 -0.26 8.50
C TRP A 50 -0.11 0.54 8.12
N ILE A 51 -0.23 1.49 7.19
CA ILE A 51 0.88 2.37 6.77
C ILE A 51 1.41 3.18 7.97
N LYS A 52 0.54 3.68 8.85
CA LYS A 52 0.94 4.43 10.06
C LYS A 52 1.70 3.59 11.08
N GLU A 53 1.56 2.27 11.04
CA GLU A 53 2.29 1.33 11.91
C GLU A 53 3.67 0.98 11.35
N GLN A 54 3.97 1.38 10.12
CA GLN A 54 5.24 1.11 9.45
C GLN A 54 6.26 2.23 9.69
N GLU A 55 7.53 1.88 9.89
CA GLU A 55 8.63 2.84 9.71
C GLU A 55 8.77 3.12 8.21
N ILE A 56 8.71 4.38 7.79
CA ILE A 56 8.82 4.78 6.37
C ILE A 56 9.88 5.87 6.25
N LYS A 57 10.92 5.59 5.48
CA LYS A 57 12.04 6.50 5.15
C LYS A 57 11.96 6.99 3.72
N GLN A 58 11.41 6.16 2.84
CA GLN A 58 11.32 6.44 1.41
C GLN A 58 10.13 5.70 0.81
N VAL A 59 9.56 6.27 -0.25
CA VAL A 59 8.52 5.66 -1.08
C VAL A 59 9.07 5.41 -2.48
N ALA A 60 8.83 4.22 -3.03
CA ALA A 60 9.06 3.89 -4.43
C ALA A 60 7.74 3.44 -5.06
N LEU A 61 7.35 4.09 -6.16
CA LEU A 61 6.21 3.65 -6.97
C LEU A 61 6.72 2.75 -8.09
N THR A 62 6.14 1.57 -8.23
CA THR A 62 6.47 0.65 -9.32
C THR A 62 6.06 1.26 -10.67
N HIS A 63 4.87 1.87 -10.72
CA HIS A 63 4.34 2.63 -11.85
C HIS A 63 3.21 3.56 -11.37
N ASN A 64 2.68 4.40 -12.27
CA ASN A 64 1.71 5.43 -11.91
C ASN A 64 0.27 5.09 -12.36
N HIS A 65 -0.32 4.05 -11.78
CA HIS A 65 -1.76 3.83 -11.80
C HIS A 65 -2.35 4.01 -10.40
N GLU A 66 -3.64 4.37 -10.31
CA GLU A 66 -4.30 4.74 -9.04
C GLU A 66 -4.24 3.62 -7.99
N ASP A 67 -4.30 2.36 -8.41
CA ASP A 67 -4.19 1.19 -7.55
C ASP A 67 -2.79 1.04 -6.92
N HIS A 68 -1.78 1.69 -7.47
CA HIS A 68 -0.41 1.70 -6.94
C HIS A 68 -0.01 3.04 -6.31
N SER A 69 -0.48 4.17 -6.84
CA SER A 69 -0.07 5.52 -6.40
C SER A 69 -1.14 6.28 -5.61
N GLY A 70 -2.34 5.71 -5.42
CA GLY A 70 -3.52 6.40 -4.90
C GLY A 70 -3.35 7.11 -3.57
N ASN A 71 -2.64 6.50 -2.61
CA ASN A 71 -2.37 7.13 -1.30
C ASN A 71 -1.05 7.93 -1.23
N ALA A 72 -0.31 8.09 -2.33
CA ALA A 72 1.01 8.73 -2.30
C ALA A 72 0.97 10.19 -1.80
N LYS A 73 -0.08 10.96 -2.17
CA LYS A 73 -0.27 12.32 -1.66
C LYS A 73 -0.46 12.33 -0.15
N TRP A 74 -1.28 11.42 0.38
CA TRP A 74 -1.55 11.33 1.80
C TRP A 74 -0.26 10.98 2.57
N ILE A 75 0.51 9.99 2.08
CA ILE A 75 1.79 9.61 2.68
C ILE A 75 2.74 10.81 2.74
N ARG A 76 2.93 11.53 1.63
CA ARG A 76 3.84 12.68 1.56
C ARG A 76 3.45 13.82 2.52
N ASP A 77 2.15 14.02 2.72
CA ASP A 77 1.66 15.17 3.50
C ASP A 77 1.62 14.86 5.01
N GLU A 78 1.54 13.59 5.41
CA GLU A 78 1.28 13.16 6.80
C GLU A 78 2.41 12.34 7.46
N LEU A 79 3.39 11.86 6.69
CA LEU A 79 4.55 11.06 7.15
C LEU A 79 5.88 11.70 6.71
#